data_AF-A0A7X8J7N9-F1
#
_entry.id   AF-A0A7X8J7N9-F1
#
_cell.length_a   1.000
_cell.length_b   1.000
_cell.length_c   1.000
_cell.angle_alpha   90.00
_cell.angle_beta   90.00
_cell.angle_gamma   90.00
#
_symmetry.space_group_name_H-M   'P 1'
#
loop_
_entity.id
_entity.type
_entity.pdbx_description
1 polymer ?
#
loop_
_entity_poly.entity_id
_entity_poly.type
_entity_poly.pdbx_seq_one_letter_code
_entity_poly.pdbx_strand_id
1 'polypeptide(L)'
;KEKSQTKTALLIYLIAIGLAAVAMICLLIGTTLPALTYLLLLFAIGYAIRLANIELLDSFRFVVNGLKKPRKSIILVAVHPIIDSILVCMAYFIAMYLLISNHQDAFTMPSLLSMLAPFPVLLCLSGIYKTFWLRAGINRYYLLVKRLLLASLISFSIVYTLYIHGILFEGLAFQEVVATFMLFAMLAFLLIGGERFVVRYLESFGLRQFYLKATAVENMPKTVIFGGGLSCRIYLHTLFTHYHMYYPLVIIGIIDDDPVLRNLNVYGFQVIGNSEELEQLYAKRRFDNFVITTHNISRPVFEKIESFCNQNQIRLSYFIFEEFPADSPMFSALVEKRIKPASNSAQ
;
A
#
# COMPACT_ATOMS: atom_id res chain seq x y z
N LYS A 1 -8.69 8.15 34.24
CA LYS A 1 -8.22 9.24 33.34
C LYS A 1 -8.71 9.07 31.89
N GLU A 2 -8.78 7.86 31.33
CA GLU A 2 -9.32 7.57 29.97
C GLU A 2 -10.75 8.09 29.72
N LYS A 3 -11.69 7.93 30.67
CA LYS A 3 -13.08 8.42 30.52
C LYS A 3 -13.19 9.94 30.31
N SER A 4 -12.19 10.73 30.72
CA SER A 4 -12.16 12.17 30.49
C SER A 4 -11.73 12.49 29.05
N GLN A 5 -10.83 11.71 28.47
CA GLN A 5 -10.28 11.95 27.14
C GLN A 5 -11.28 11.55 26.05
N THR A 6 -12.06 10.49 26.25
CA THR A 6 -13.15 10.13 25.34
C THR A 6 -14.22 11.22 25.32
N LYS A 7 -14.54 11.82 26.48
CA LYS A 7 -15.47 12.95 26.57
C LYS A 7 -14.93 14.19 25.85
N THR A 8 -13.64 14.51 26.00
CA THR A 8 -13.02 15.64 25.29
C THR A 8 -12.99 15.42 23.78
N ALA A 9 -12.63 14.23 23.31
CA ALA A 9 -12.65 13.92 21.88
C ALA A 9 -14.08 14.00 21.31
N LEU A 10 -15.07 13.47 22.03
CA LEU A 10 -16.47 13.49 21.62
C LEU A 10 -17.03 14.92 21.62
N LEU A 11 -16.65 15.76 22.59
CA LEU A 11 -16.96 17.19 22.62
C LEU A 11 -16.38 17.91 21.41
N ILE A 12 -15.12 17.62 21.04
CA ILE A 12 -14.47 18.23 19.88
C ILE A 12 -15.14 17.78 18.57
N TYR A 13 -15.51 16.50 18.43
CA TYR A 13 -16.27 16.03 17.27
C TYR A 13 -17.67 16.66 17.20
N LEU A 14 -18.35 16.84 18.34
CA LEU A 14 -19.63 17.55 18.39
C LEU A 14 -19.49 19.02 18.00
N ILE A 15 -18.41 19.69 18.44
CA ILE A 15 -18.10 21.06 18.02
C ILE A 15 -17.82 21.12 16.51
N ALA A 16 -17.09 20.16 15.96
CA ALA A 16 -16.83 20.09 14.51
C ALA A 16 -18.12 19.83 13.71
N ILE A 17 -18.99 18.95 14.17
CA ILE A 17 -20.30 18.71 13.55
C ILE A 17 -21.18 19.96 13.65
N GLY A 18 -21.18 20.64 14.81
CA GLY A 18 -21.90 21.89 15.01
C GLY A 18 -21.41 23.00 14.09
N LEU A 19 -20.10 23.17 13.96
CA LEU A 19 -19.50 24.13 13.04
C LEU A 19 -19.79 23.78 11.56
N ALA A 20 -19.84 22.49 11.21
CA ALA A 20 -20.24 22.05 9.88
C ALA A 20 -21.72 22.32 9.59
N ALA A 21 -22.61 22.14 10.59
CA ALA A 21 -24.01 22.48 10.48
C ALA A 21 -24.23 23.99 10.35
N VAL A 22 -23.51 24.80 11.12
CA VAL A 22 -23.53 26.27 11.02
C VAL A 22 -23.00 26.74 9.67
N ALA A 23 -21.92 26.13 9.15
CA ALA A 23 -21.44 26.41 7.80
C ALA A 23 -22.49 26.09 6.73
N MET A 24 -23.20 24.97 6.88
CA MET A 24 -24.29 24.56 5.99
C MET A 24 -25.49 25.52 6.07
N ILE A 25 -25.81 26.03 7.25
CA ILE A 25 -26.85 27.06 7.45
C ILE A 25 -26.43 28.42 6.87
N CYS A 26 -25.17 28.82 7.03
CA CYS A 26 -24.65 30.06 6.42
C CYS A 26 -24.61 29.99 4.89
N LEU A 27 -24.40 28.79 4.32
CA LEU A 27 -24.57 28.54 2.88
C LEU A 27 -26.03 28.71 2.44
N LEU A 28 -26.98 28.23 3.25
CA LEU A 28 -28.42 28.38 2.99
C LEU A 28 -28.89 29.85 3.07
N ILE A 29 -28.21 30.70 3.86
CA ILE A 29 -28.52 32.14 4.00
C ILE A 29 -27.82 32.99 2.91
N GLY A 30 -27.08 32.37 1.97
CA GLY A 30 -26.49 33.05 0.82
C GLY A 30 -25.20 33.82 1.13
N THR A 31 -24.61 33.63 2.32
CA THR A 31 -23.32 34.23 2.67
C THR A 31 -22.19 33.23 2.40
N THR A 32 -21.42 33.45 1.33
CA THR A 32 -20.38 32.52 0.85
C THR A 32 -19.08 32.62 1.66
N LEU A 33 -18.73 33.80 2.17
CA LEU A 33 -17.50 34.06 2.91
C LEU A 33 -17.44 33.30 4.27
N PRO A 34 -18.50 33.32 5.12
CA PRO A 34 -18.50 32.63 6.40
C PRO A 34 -18.36 31.11 6.26
N ALA A 35 -19.04 30.52 5.27
CA ALA A 35 -19.01 29.09 5.02
C ALA A 35 -17.62 28.57 4.63
N LEU A 36 -16.89 29.31 3.81
CA LEU A 36 -15.51 28.99 3.43
C LEU A 36 -14.56 29.11 4.62
N THR A 37 -14.72 30.13 5.46
CA THR A 37 -13.97 30.25 6.71
C THR A 37 -14.27 29.11 7.68
N TYR A 38 -15.51 28.63 7.77
CA TYR A 38 -15.84 27.47 8.60
C TYR A 38 -15.27 26.16 8.05
N LEU A 39 -15.24 25.97 6.74
CA LEU A 39 -14.58 24.81 6.10
C LEU A 39 -13.06 24.82 6.33
N LEU A 40 -12.41 25.98 6.20
CA LEU A 40 -10.99 26.15 6.51
C LEU A 40 -10.72 25.95 8.00
N LEU A 41 -11.60 26.43 8.88
CA LEU A 41 -11.53 26.21 10.32
C LEU A 41 -11.68 24.72 10.66
N LEU A 42 -12.59 24.00 10.02
CA LEU A 42 -12.76 22.55 10.19
C LEU A 42 -11.54 21.77 9.67
N PHE A 43 -10.96 22.19 8.56
CA PHE A 43 -9.71 21.65 8.06
C PHE A 43 -8.55 21.89 9.04
N ALA A 44 -8.40 23.12 9.55
CA ALA A 44 -7.40 23.48 10.54
C ALA A 44 -7.59 22.74 11.87
N ILE A 45 -8.82 22.62 12.35
CA ILE A 45 -9.17 21.86 13.56
C ILE A 45 -8.90 20.36 13.36
N GLY A 46 -9.31 19.78 12.23
CA GLY A 46 -9.03 18.38 11.90
C GLY A 46 -7.53 18.09 11.78
N TYR A 47 -6.78 19.01 11.18
CA TYR A 47 -5.33 18.95 11.10
C TYR A 47 -4.67 19.09 12.49
N ALA A 48 -5.15 20.01 13.33
CA ALA A 48 -4.66 20.22 14.69
C ALA A 48 -4.95 19.02 15.60
N ILE A 49 -6.15 18.44 15.55
CA ILE A 49 -6.52 17.22 16.29
C ILE A 49 -5.64 16.05 15.86
N ARG A 50 -5.31 15.96 14.56
CA ARG A 50 -4.41 14.94 14.04
C ARG A 50 -2.99 15.12 14.57
N LEU A 51 -2.48 16.34 14.58
CA LEU A 51 -1.17 16.67 15.13
C LEU A 51 -1.10 16.32 16.63
N ALA A 52 -2.13 16.70 17.38
CA ALA A 52 -2.26 16.43 18.81
C ALA A 52 -2.40 14.93 19.14
N ASN A 53 -3.13 14.15 18.33
CA ASN A 53 -3.25 12.70 18.52
C ASN A 53 -1.94 11.95 18.21
N ILE A 54 -1.13 12.46 17.29
CA ILE A 54 0.20 11.89 17.01
C ILE A 54 1.14 12.20 18.20
N GLU A 55 1.14 13.43 18.71
CA GLU A 55 1.94 13.82 19.87
C GLU A 55 1.59 13.04 21.14
N LEU A 56 0.31 12.84 21.47
CA LEU A 56 -0.10 12.18 22.71
C LEU A 56 0.19 10.67 22.73
N LEU A 57 0.02 10.00 21.59
CA LEU A 57 0.22 8.56 21.47
C LEU A 57 1.70 8.20 21.39
N ASP A 58 2.49 9.04 20.71
CA ASP A 58 3.94 8.95 20.73
C ASP A 58 4.48 9.31 22.12
N SER A 59 4.01 10.39 22.77
CA SER A 59 4.43 10.79 24.12
C SER A 59 4.16 9.71 25.17
N PHE A 60 3.02 9.01 25.08
CA PHE A 60 2.70 7.90 25.98
C PHE A 60 3.60 6.67 25.72
N ARG A 61 3.90 6.38 24.45
CA ARG A 61 4.85 5.31 24.08
C ARG A 61 6.30 5.65 24.43
N PHE A 62 6.69 6.93 24.43
CA PHE A 62 8.02 7.41 24.79
C PHE A 62 8.32 7.29 26.29
N VAL A 63 7.33 7.52 27.14
CA VAL A 63 7.47 7.38 28.60
C VAL A 63 7.60 5.91 29.02
N VAL A 64 6.97 4.99 28.29
CA VAL A 64 7.02 3.55 28.61
C VAL A 64 8.25 2.84 28.01
N ASN A 65 8.78 3.28 26.87
CA ASN A 65 9.77 2.50 26.11
C ASN A 65 11.17 3.10 25.97
N GLY A 66 11.56 4.12 26.74
CA GLY A 66 12.97 4.57 26.84
C GLY A 66 13.66 4.83 25.49
N LEU A 67 13.52 6.06 24.96
CA LEU A 67 14.32 6.65 23.88
C LEU A 67 14.88 5.68 22.80
N LYS A 68 14.02 5.07 21.98
CA LYS A 68 14.40 4.62 20.62
C LYS A 68 13.44 5.15 19.55
N LYS A 69 13.87 6.26 18.94
CA LYS A 69 13.36 7.04 17.77
C LYS A 69 12.11 6.54 17.01
N PRO A 70 11.06 7.39 16.89
CA PRO A 70 10.00 7.29 15.88
C PRO A 70 9.88 8.52 14.95
N ARG A 71 10.93 9.34 14.74
CA ARG A 71 10.86 10.54 13.87
C ARG A 71 10.42 10.25 12.42
N LYS A 72 10.65 9.04 11.89
CA LYS A 72 10.27 8.68 10.52
C LYS A 72 8.76 8.44 10.34
N SER A 73 8.06 7.97 11.37
CA SER A 73 6.62 7.65 11.29
C SER A 73 5.78 8.91 11.14
N ILE A 74 6.10 9.96 11.90
CA ILE A 74 5.40 11.26 11.86
C ILE A 74 5.55 11.91 10.48
N ILE A 75 6.77 11.91 9.93
CA ILE A 75 7.04 12.48 8.60
C ILE A 75 6.27 11.73 7.52
N LEU A 76 6.29 10.39 7.53
CA LEU A 76 5.52 9.56 6.58
C LEU A 76 4.01 9.82 6.66
N VAL A 77 3.49 10.06 7.86
CA VAL A 77 2.05 10.32 8.11
C VAL A 77 1.64 11.75 7.73
N ALA A 78 2.55 12.72 7.77
CA ALA A 78 2.29 14.12 7.41
C ALA A 78 2.46 14.41 5.91
N VAL A 79 3.29 13.65 5.20
CA VAL A 79 3.58 13.85 3.78
C VAL A 79 2.39 13.51 2.89
N HIS A 80 1.69 12.40 3.13
CA HIS A 80 0.58 11.96 2.28
C HIS A 80 -0.58 12.96 2.16
N PRO A 81 -1.08 13.60 3.24
CA PRO A 81 -2.10 14.65 3.10
C PRO A 81 -1.67 15.83 2.23
N ILE A 82 -0.40 16.22 2.28
CA ILE A 82 0.14 17.32 1.48
C ILE A 82 0.18 16.92 0.01
N ILE A 83 0.71 15.72 -0.29
CA ILE A 83 0.73 15.16 -1.64
C ILE A 83 -0.69 15.07 -2.19
N ASP A 84 -1.62 14.47 -1.46
CA ASP A 84 -3.00 14.30 -1.91
C ASP A 84 -3.68 15.68 -2.16
N SER A 85 -3.41 16.68 -1.33
CA SER A 85 -3.93 18.05 -1.56
C SER A 85 -3.36 18.67 -2.84
N ILE A 86 -2.07 18.49 -3.11
CA ILE A 86 -1.43 18.94 -4.35
C ILE A 86 -2.00 18.21 -5.57
N LEU A 87 -2.21 16.90 -5.48
CA LEU A 87 -2.76 16.09 -6.57
C LEU A 87 -4.21 16.45 -6.87
N VAL A 88 -5.02 16.73 -5.86
CA VAL A 88 -6.41 17.20 -6.05
C VAL A 88 -6.44 18.62 -6.63
N CYS A 89 -5.56 19.52 -6.18
CA CYS A 89 -5.36 20.82 -6.83
C CYS A 89 -5.01 20.65 -8.32
N MET A 90 -4.06 19.78 -8.63
CA MET A 90 -3.63 19.51 -10.01
C MET A 90 -4.79 18.95 -10.86
N ALA A 91 -5.58 18.02 -10.32
CA ALA A 91 -6.78 17.51 -10.98
C ALA A 91 -7.79 18.62 -11.28
N TYR A 92 -8.00 19.55 -10.33
CA TYR A 92 -8.89 20.70 -10.51
C TYR A 92 -8.39 21.61 -11.64
N PHE A 93 -7.12 22.03 -11.62
CA PHE A 93 -6.57 22.91 -12.64
C PHE A 93 -6.61 22.28 -14.03
N ILE A 94 -6.28 20.99 -14.16
CA ILE A 94 -6.35 20.27 -15.43
C ILE A 94 -7.80 20.21 -15.94
N ALA A 95 -8.75 19.85 -15.08
CA ALA A 95 -10.15 19.74 -15.49
C ALA A 95 -10.73 21.09 -15.96
N MET A 96 -10.49 22.16 -15.18
CA MET A 96 -10.94 23.51 -15.51
C MET A 96 -10.30 24.02 -16.80
N TYR A 97 -8.99 23.83 -16.96
CA TYR A 97 -8.26 24.29 -18.15
C TYR A 97 -8.72 23.59 -19.44
N LEU A 98 -9.03 22.30 -19.37
CA LEU A 98 -9.40 21.51 -20.55
C LEU A 98 -10.86 21.69 -20.98
N LEU A 99 -11.79 21.90 -20.05
CA LEU A 99 -13.22 21.85 -20.34
C LEU A 99 -13.94 23.20 -20.22
N ILE A 100 -13.33 24.21 -19.60
CA ILE A 100 -13.94 25.54 -19.49
C ILE A 100 -13.16 26.56 -20.31
N SER A 101 -13.79 27.01 -21.39
CA SER A 101 -13.22 27.97 -22.36
C SER A 101 -13.02 29.37 -21.78
N ASN A 102 -13.90 29.81 -20.87
CA ASN A 102 -13.79 31.11 -20.21
C ASN A 102 -13.11 30.97 -18.85
N HIS A 103 -11.79 31.18 -18.83
CA HIS A 103 -10.98 30.95 -17.65
C HIS A 103 -11.23 31.97 -16.51
N GLN A 104 -11.70 33.19 -16.81
CA GLN A 104 -11.84 34.25 -15.79
C GLN A 104 -12.96 33.98 -14.78
N ASP A 105 -14.07 33.39 -15.23
CA ASP A 105 -15.22 33.08 -14.36
C ASP A 105 -15.13 31.68 -13.72
N ALA A 106 -14.21 30.84 -14.21
CA ALA A 106 -14.05 29.46 -13.79
C ALA A 106 -13.11 29.28 -12.60
N PHE A 107 -12.06 30.10 -12.51
CA PHE A 107 -11.03 30.00 -11.47
C PHE A 107 -11.38 30.84 -10.23
N THR A 108 -12.42 30.44 -9.51
CA THR A 108 -12.80 31.11 -8.27
C THR A 108 -12.34 30.31 -7.04
N MET A 109 -12.02 31.01 -5.95
CA MET A 109 -11.68 30.35 -4.67
C MET A 109 -12.82 29.45 -4.14
N PRO A 110 -14.10 29.83 -4.25
CA PRO A 110 -15.21 28.94 -3.88
C PRO A 110 -15.28 27.67 -4.74
N SER A 111 -15.01 27.75 -6.06
CA SER A 111 -14.97 26.54 -6.91
C SER A 111 -13.83 25.60 -6.53
N LEU A 112 -12.64 26.15 -6.26
CA LEU A 112 -11.50 25.35 -5.83
C LEU A 112 -11.77 24.64 -4.49
N LEU A 113 -12.26 25.38 -3.50
CA LEU A 113 -12.49 24.84 -2.15
C LEU A 113 -13.65 23.84 -2.10
N SER A 114 -14.72 24.07 -2.85
CA SER A 114 -15.86 23.14 -2.93
C SER A 114 -15.48 21.80 -3.58
N MET A 115 -14.56 21.82 -4.56
CA MET A 115 -14.06 20.61 -5.22
C MET A 115 -13.00 19.90 -4.37
N LEU A 116 -12.09 20.65 -3.75
CA LEU A 116 -10.95 20.09 -3.04
C LEU A 116 -11.28 19.59 -1.63
N ALA A 117 -11.96 20.41 -0.81
CA ALA A 117 -12.04 20.20 0.65
C ALA A 117 -12.57 18.81 1.08
N PRO A 118 -13.58 18.20 0.41
CA PRO A 118 -14.10 16.90 0.83
C PRO A 118 -13.06 15.76 0.81
N PHE A 119 -12.07 15.81 -0.10
CA PHE A 119 -11.07 14.76 -0.26
C PHE A 119 -10.15 14.62 0.96
N PRO A 120 -9.29 15.60 1.31
CA PRO A 120 -8.37 15.44 2.43
C PRO A 120 -9.11 15.27 3.77
N VAL A 121 -10.30 15.86 3.92
CA VAL A 121 -11.15 15.69 5.11
C VAL A 121 -11.58 14.23 5.26
N LEU A 122 -12.20 13.63 4.23
CA LEU A 122 -12.66 12.24 4.33
C LEU A 122 -11.52 11.22 4.41
N LEU A 123 -10.42 11.46 3.71
CA LEU A 123 -9.22 10.62 3.80
C LEU A 123 -8.60 10.70 5.22
N CYS A 124 -8.66 11.88 5.85
CA CYS A 124 -8.21 12.05 7.23
C CYS A 124 -9.12 11.31 8.22
N LEU A 125 -10.43 11.54 8.15
CA LEU A 125 -11.43 10.95 9.06
C LEU A 125 -11.50 9.42 8.95
N SER A 126 -11.26 8.86 7.76
CA SER A 126 -11.29 7.42 7.51
C SER A 126 -10.04 6.67 7.97
N GLY A 127 -9.00 7.38 8.45
CA GLY A 127 -7.74 6.77 8.87
C GLY A 127 -6.88 6.26 7.71
N ILE A 128 -7.17 6.64 6.46
CA ILE A 128 -6.39 6.26 5.28
C ILE A 128 -4.93 6.68 5.43
N TYR A 129 -4.69 7.89 5.92
CA TYR A 129 -3.34 8.37 6.18
C TYR A 129 -2.64 7.74 7.39
N LYS A 130 -3.28 6.80 8.12
CA LYS A 130 -2.61 5.95 9.13
C LYS A 130 -2.11 4.63 8.51
N THR A 131 -2.34 4.43 7.21
CA THR A 131 -1.91 3.23 6.51
C THR A 131 -0.46 3.37 6.10
N PHE A 132 0.37 2.39 6.47
CA PHE A 132 1.72 2.27 5.92
C PHE A 132 1.63 1.66 4.51
N TRP A 133 1.59 2.51 3.50
CA TRP A 133 1.23 2.15 2.11
C TRP A 133 2.16 1.13 1.46
N LEU A 134 3.43 1.10 1.86
CA LEU A 134 4.40 0.07 1.46
C LEU A 134 3.93 -1.35 1.80
N ARG A 135 3.25 -1.52 2.95
CA ARG A 135 2.73 -2.83 3.40
C ARG A 135 1.20 -2.90 3.39
N ALA A 136 0.54 -2.02 2.63
CA ALA A 136 -0.91 -2.00 2.59
C ALA A 136 -1.47 -3.24 1.88
N GLY A 137 -2.30 -4.01 2.57
CA GLY A 137 -3.10 -5.09 1.97
C GLY A 137 -4.26 -4.54 1.12
N ILE A 138 -4.87 -5.42 0.32
CA ILE A 138 -5.94 -5.04 -0.63
C ILE A 138 -7.16 -4.38 0.05
N ASN A 139 -7.46 -4.76 1.29
CA ASN A 139 -8.54 -4.16 2.08
C ASN A 139 -8.36 -2.64 2.27
N ARG A 140 -7.12 -2.15 2.36
CA ARG A 140 -6.83 -0.72 2.49
C ARG A 140 -7.04 0.03 1.18
N TYR A 141 -6.73 -0.60 0.04
CA TYR A 141 -7.06 -0.05 -1.27
C TYR A 141 -8.56 0.02 -1.50
N TYR A 142 -9.31 -1.03 -1.12
CA TYR A 142 -10.77 -1.01 -1.18
C TYR A 142 -11.38 0.10 -0.32
N LEU A 143 -10.84 0.32 0.88
CA LEU A 143 -11.23 1.45 1.73
C LEU A 143 -10.90 2.79 1.07
N LEU A 144 -9.72 2.94 0.44
CA LEU A 144 -9.35 4.16 -0.29
C LEU A 144 -10.35 4.48 -1.40
N VAL A 145 -10.66 3.51 -2.26
CA VAL A 145 -11.62 3.65 -3.35
C VAL A 145 -12.98 4.12 -2.82
N LYS A 146 -13.50 3.48 -1.77
CA LYS A 146 -14.77 3.88 -1.14
C LYS A 146 -14.78 5.32 -0.65
N ARG A 147 -13.67 5.78 -0.07
CA ARG A 147 -13.58 7.14 0.49
C ARG A 147 -13.40 8.19 -0.58
N LEU A 148 -12.68 7.88 -1.66
CA LEU A 148 -12.57 8.76 -2.82
C LEU A 148 -13.94 8.92 -3.50
N LEU A 149 -14.71 7.83 -3.68
CA LEU A 149 -16.07 7.89 -4.23
C LEU A 149 -17.02 8.69 -3.34
N LEU A 150 -16.93 8.52 -2.03
CA LEU A 150 -17.73 9.31 -1.09
C LEU A 150 -17.32 10.80 -1.12
N ALA A 151 -16.02 11.10 -1.26
CA ALA A 151 -15.52 12.47 -1.38
C ALA A 151 -15.99 13.13 -2.67
N SER A 152 -15.95 12.43 -3.80
CA SER A 152 -16.50 12.92 -5.05
C SER A 152 -18.00 13.15 -4.95
N LEU A 153 -18.76 12.24 -4.31
CA LEU A 153 -20.20 12.44 -4.17
C LEU A 153 -20.54 13.69 -3.35
N ILE A 154 -19.89 13.87 -2.19
CA ILE A 154 -20.10 15.07 -1.35
C ILE A 154 -19.66 16.34 -2.08
N SER A 155 -18.51 16.28 -2.76
CA SER A 155 -18.00 17.41 -3.54
C SER A 155 -18.96 17.79 -4.67
N PHE A 156 -19.49 16.82 -5.42
CA PHE A 156 -20.49 17.05 -6.44
C PHE A 156 -21.75 17.69 -5.87
N SER A 157 -22.25 17.21 -4.74
CA SER A 157 -23.43 17.79 -4.10
C SER A 157 -23.21 19.26 -3.70
N ILE A 158 -22.02 19.62 -3.21
CA ILE A 158 -21.68 21.01 -2.87
C ILE A 158 -21.62 21.85 -4.15
N VAL A 159 -20.90 21.41 -5.18
CA VAL A 159 -20.77 22.12 -6.45
C VAL A 159 -22.15 22.31 -7.11
N TYR A 160 -22.96 21.26 -7.17
CA TYR A 160 -24.32 21.29 -7.70
C TYR A 160 -25.20 22.31 -6.98
N THR A 161 -25.15 22.32 -5.64
CA THR A 161 -25.91 23.28 -4.83
C THR A 161 -25.49 24.72 -5.13
N LEU A 162 -24.18 24.99 -5.21
CA LEU A 162 -23.67 26.33 -5.51
C LEU A 162 -23.98 26.77 -6.94
N TYR A 163 -23.97 25.84 -7.90
CA TYR A 163 -24.35 26.09 -9.29
C TYR A 163 -25.83 26.50 -9.40
N ILE A 164 -26.76 25.75 -8.78
CA ILE A 164 -28.19 26.05 -8.83
C ILE A 164 -28.53 27.41 -8.19
N HIS A 165 -27.74 27.86 -7.21
CA HIS A 165 -27.90 29.19 -6.59
C HIS A 165 -27.20 30.32 -7.37
N GLY A 166 -26.61 30.03 -8.54
CA GLY A 166 -25.92 31.03 -9.36
C GLY A 166 -24.60 31.54 -8.75
N ILE A 167 -24.06 30.85 -7.74
CA ILE A 167 -22.84 31.28 -7.03
C ILE A 167 -21.58 30.85 -7.79
N LEU A 168 -21.65 29.71 -8.48
CA LEU A 168 -20.56 29.14 -9.25
C LEU A 168 -20.97 28.92 -10.70
N PHE A 169 -20.00 29.11 -11.61
CA PHE A 169 -20.15 28.75 -13.02
C PHE A 169 -21.36 29.46 -13.68
N GLU A 170 -21.57 30.73 -13.34
CA GLU A 170 -22.65 31.52 -13.91
C GLU A 170 -22.49 31.59 -15.44
N GLY A 171 -23.60 31.34 -16.16
CA GLY A 171 -23.59 31.30 -17.63
C GLY A 171 -23.06 30.00 -18.27
N LEU A 172 -22.53 29.05 -17.50
CA LEU A 172 -22.12 27.74 -18.02
C LEU A 172 -23.31 26.77 -18.10
N ALA A 173 -23.33 25.97 -19.16
CA ALA A 173 -24.33 24.93 -19.31
C ALA A 173 -24.10 23.83 -18.27
N PHE A 174 -25.19 23.26 -17.74
CA PHE A 174 -25.11 22.18 -16.76
C PHE A 174 -24.24 21.00 -17.22
N GLN A 175 -24.26 20.70 -18.52
CA GLN A 175 -23.46 19.65 -19.14
C GLN A 175 -21.95 19.92 -19.01
N GLU A 176 -21.51 21.17 -19.15
CA GLU A 176 -20.10 21.57 -19.01
C GLU A 176 -19.63 21.43 -17.57
N VAL A 177 -20.46 21.83 -16.60
CA VAL A 177 -20.18 21.67 -15.17
C VAL A 177 -20.05 20.19 -14.80
N VAL A 178 -20.99 19.36 -15.25
CA VAL A 178 -20.97 17.91 -14.99
C VAL A 178 -19.76 17.25 -15.65
N ALA A 179 -19.47 17.56 -16.92
CA ALA A 179 -18.29 17.03 -17.62
C ALA A 179 -16.99 17.41 -16.90
N THR A 180 -16.88 18.67 -16.48
CA THR A 180 -15.71 19.17 -15.75
C THR A 180 -15.56 18.46 -14.41
N PHE A 181 -16.65 18.28 -13.67
CA PHE A 181 -16.64 17.54 -12.42
C PHE A 181 -16.25 16.07 -12.61
N MET A 182 -16.79 15.39 -13.63
CA MET A 182 -16.46 14.00 -13.92
C MET A 182 -14.98 13.83 -14.25
N LEU A 183 -14.41 14.72 -15.07
CA LEU A 183 -12.98 14.71 -15.39
C LEU A 183 -12.14 14.95 -14.12
N PHE A 184 -12.51 15.94 -13.31
CA PHE A 184 -11.86 16.21 -12.02
C PHE A 184 -11.87 14.98 -11.11
N ALA A 185 -13.04 14.35 -10.90
CA ALA A 185 -13.17 13.20 -10.01
C ALA A 185 -12.37 12.00 -10.52
N MET A 186 -12.36 11.77 -11.84
CA MET A 186 -11.55 10.73 -12.48
C MET A 186 -10.05 10.98 -12.27
N LEU A 187 -9.60 12.22 -12.49
CA LEU A 187 -8.20 12.61 -12.29
C LEU A 187 -7.78 12.51 -10.82
N ALA A 188 -8.61 12.99 -9.89
CA ALA A 188 -8.34 12.89 -8.46
C ALA A 188 -8.20 11.42 -8.02
N PHE A 189 -9.08 10.54 -8.54
CA PHE A 189 -9.02 9.11 -8.29
C PHE A 189 -7.74 8.48 -8.86
N LEU A 190 -7.41 8.79 -10.11
CA LEU A 190 -6.25 8.25 -10.80
C LEU A 190 -4.93 8.74 -10.20
N LEU A 191 -4.83 10.02 -9.83
CA LEU A 191 -3.63 10.60 -9.25
C LEU A 191 -3.38 10.08 -7.83
N ILE A 192 -4.39 10.10 -6.95
CA ILE A 192 -4.23 9.59 -5.58
C ILE A 192 -4.03 8.08 -5.59
N GLY A 193 -4.86 7.33 -6.33
CA GLY A 193 -4.73 5.87 -6.44
C GLY A 193 -3.42 5.46 -7.09
N GLY A 194 -3.01 6.19 -8.13
CA GLY A 194 -1.77 6.00 -8.88
C GLY A 194 -0.54 6.24 -8.03
N GLU A 195 -0.47 7.33 -7.26
CA GLU A 195 0.65 7.57 -6.33
C GLU A 195 0.81 6.39 -5.35
N ARG A 196 -0.28 5.90 -4.76
CA ARG A 196 -0.23 4.79 -3.79
C ARG A 196 0.19 3.48 -4.45
N PHE A 197 -0.30 3.24 -5.67
CA PHE A 197 0.09 2.09 -6.47
C PHE A 197 1.57 2.13 -6.83
N VAL A 198 2.07 3.28 -7.29
CA VAL A 198 3.47 3.49 -7.66
C VAL A 198 4.39 3.29 -6.45
N VAL A 199 4.04 3.83 -5.27
CA VAL A 199 4.82 3.61 -4.03
C VAL A 199 4.99 2.12 -3.72
N ARG A 200 3.91 1.34 -3.81
CA ARG A 200 3.96 -0.11 -3.58
C ARG A 200 4.69 -0.86 -4.71
N TYR A 201 4.45 -0.47 -5.96
CA TYR A 201 5.03 -1.13 -7.13
C TYR A 201 6.55 -0.90 -7.22
N LEU A 202 7.02 0.30 -6.89
CA LEU A 202 8.44 0.64 -6.85
C LEU A 202 9.21 -0.16 -5.79
N GLU A 203 8.60 -0.42 -4.63
CA GLU A 203 9.17 -1.33 -3.62
C GLU A 203 9.18 -2.79 -4.12
N SER A 204 8.06 -3.24 -4.71
CA SER A 204 7.83 -4.67 -4.98
C SER A 204 8.50 -5.18 -6.25
N PHE A 205 8.55 -4.37 -7.31
CA PHE A 205 8.91 -4.82 -8.67
C PHE A 205 9.87 -3.85 -9.38
N GLY A 206 9.56 -2.55 -9.40
CA GLY A 206 10.16 -1.59 -10.33
C GLY A 206 11.65 -1.35 -10.16
N LEU A 207 12.12 -1.00 -8.96
CA LEU A 207 13.54 -0.70 -8.74
C LEU A 207 14.40 -1.95 -8.60
N ARG A 208 13.86 -3.00 -7.96
CA ARG A 208 14.62 -4.22 -7.69
C ARG A 208 14.80 -5.08 -8.93
N GLN A 209 13.75 -5.31 -9.74
CA GLN A 209 13.92 -6.11 -10.97
C GLN A 209 14.74 -5.41 -12.05
N PHE A 210 14.61 -4.09 -12.20
CA PHE A 210 15.48 -3.32 -13.12
C PHE A 210 16.94 -3.36 -12.65
N TYR A 211 17.18 -3.16 -11.35
CA TYR A 211 18.53 -3.31 -10.80
C TYR A 211 19.07 -4.72 -11.06
N LEU A 212 18.27 -5.77 -10.84
CA LEU A 212 18.66 -7.17 -11.06
C LEU A 212 18.92 -7.53 -12.52
N LYS A 213 18.13 -6.99 -13.47
CA LYS A 213 18.40 -7.17 -14.90
C LYS A 213 19.64 -6.39 -15.34
N ALA A 214 19.86 -5.19 -14.78
CA ALA A 214 21.03 -4.36 -15.08
C ALA A 214 22.32 -4.88 -14.40
N THR A 215 22.20 -5.59 -13.28
CA THR A 215 23.29 -6.28 -12.56
C THR A 215 23.19 -7.79 -12.68
N ALA A 216 22.68 -8.30 -13.81
CA ALA A 216 22.79 -9.70 -14.17
C ALA A 216 24.28 -10.03 -14.42
N VAL A 217 25.04 -10.13 -13.34
CA VAL A 217 26.42 -10.59 -13.33
C VAL A 217 26.41 -11.99 -13.89
N GLU A 218 27.20 -12.25 -14.93
CA GLU A 218 27.27 -13.51 -15.69
C GLU A 218 27.54 -14.77 -14.84
N ASN A 219 27.82 -14.60 -13.54
CA ASN A 219 28.24 -15.66 -12.61
C ASN A 219 27.25 -15.94 -11.45
N MET A 220 26.00 -15.46 -11.52
CA MET A 220 25.01 -15.83 -10.50
C MET A 220 24.54 -17.29 -10.65
N PRO A 221 24.47 -18.06 -9.56
CA PRO A 221 24.04 -19.44 -9.62
C PRO A 221 22.57 -19.54 -10.04
N LYS A 222 22.30 -20.44 -10.98
CA LYS A 222 20.98 -20.71 -11.54
C LYS A 222 20.21 -21.66 -10.63
N THR A 223 18.99 -21.31 -10.28
CA THR A 223 18.17 -22.01 -9.31
C THR A 223 16.86 -22.47 -9.93
N VAL A 224 16.52 -23.75 -9.73
CA VAL A 224 15.20 -24.32 -10.01
C VAL A 224 14.43 -24.48 -8.71
N ILE A 225 13.13 -24.20 -8.73
CA ILE A 225 12.25 -24.38 -7.58
C ILE A 225 11.30 -25.55 -7.88
N PHE A 226 11.18 -26.49 -6.95
CA PHE A 226 10.20 -27.58 -7.00
C PHE A 226 9.00 -27.26 -6.11
N GLY A 227 7.80 -27.34 -6.70
CA GLY A 227 6.53 -26.91 -6.13
C GLY A 227 6.22 -25.44 -6.45
N GLY A 228 5.05 -25.19 -7.06
CA GLY A 228 4.48 -23.88 -7.40
C GLY A 228 3.43 -23.40 -6.40
N GLY A 229 3.31 -24.06 -5.25
CA GLY A 229 2.28 -23.79 -4.24
C GLY A 229 2.51 -22.55 -3.37
N LEU A 230 1.86 -22.54 -2.19
CA LEU A 230 1.93 -21.42 -1.24
C LEU A 230 3.36 -21.19 -0.72
N SER A 231 4.10 -22.24 -0.39
CA SER A 231 5.45 -22.10 0.19
C SER A 231 6.46 -21.60 -0.84
N CYS A 232 6.25 -21.90 -2.12
CA CYS A 232 6.96 -21.26 -3.24
C CYS A 232 6.76 -19.73 -3.25
N ARG A 233 5.52 -19.25 -3.09
CA ARG A 233 5.22 -17.81 -2.97
C ARG A 233 6.00 -17.15 -1.84
N ILE A 234 6.04 -17.80 -0.68
CA ILE A 234 6.73 -17.29 0.51
C ILE A 234 8.25 -17.29 0.29
N TYR A 235 8.79 -18.36 -0.30
CA TYR A 235 10.21 -18.46 -0.67
C TYR A 235 10.63 -17.34 -1.62
N LEU A 236 9.90 -17.16 -2.73
CA LEU A 236 10.12 -16.10 -3.70
C LEU A 236 10.05 -14.73 -3.05
N HIS A 237 9.01 -14.46 -2.26
CA HIS A 237 8.89 -13.20 -1.52
C HIS A 237 10.08 -12.96 -0.61
N THR A 238 10.58 -14.00 0.07
CA THR A 238 11.74 -13.93 0.97
C THR A 238 13.05 -13.65 0.22
N LEU A 239 13.23 -14.24 -0.97
CA LEU A 239 14.33 -13.93 -1.89
C LEU A 239 14.30 -12.44 -2.32
N PHE A 240 13.11 -11.96 -2.70
CA PHE A 240 12.89 -10.60 -3.18
C PHE A 240 12.73 -9.55 -2.08
N THR A 241 12.82 -9.90 -0.80
CA THR A 241 12.78 -8.92 0.29
C THR A 241 14.02 -8.96 1.19
N HIS A 242 14.57 -10.14 1.50
CA HIS A 242 15.69 -10.30 2.44
C HIS A 242 16.94 -10.90 1.81
N TYR A 243 16.82 -12.01 1.07
CA TYR A 243 17.97 -12.86 0.78
C TYR A 243 18.87 -12.39 -0.37
N HIS A 244 18.35 -11.70 -1.39
CA HIS A 244 19.18 -11.32 -2.54
C HIS A 244 20.35 -10.38 -2.16
N MET A 245 20.25 -9.62 -1.07
CA MET A 245 21.34 -8.74 -0.64
C MET A 245 22.56 -9.53 -0.11
N TYR A 246 22.36 -10.79 0.29
CA TYR A 246 23.39 -11.66 0.86
C TYR A 246 23.72 -12.88 -0.01
N TYR A 247 22.78 -13.35 -0.83
CA TYR A 247 22.93 -14.50 -1.73
C TYR A 247 22.27 -14.20 -3.08
N PRO A 248 23.01 -13.57 -4.02
CA PRO A 248 22.49 -13.32 -5.36
C PRO A 248 22.33 -14.65 -6.12
N LEU A 249 21.14 -14.89 -6.69
CA LEU A 249 20.82 -16.08 -7.48
C LEU A 249 19.80 -15.74 -8.56
N VAL A 250 19.74 -16.56 -9.61
CA VAL A 250 18.79 -16.40 -10.71
C VAL A 250 17.85 -17.58 -10.75
N ILE A 251 16.53 -17.33 -10.67
CA ILE A 251 15.53 -18.38 -10.81
C ILE A 251 15.28 -18.62 -12.30
N ILE A 252 15.47 -19.86 -12.75
CA ILE A 252 15.31 -20.22 -14.17
C ILE A 252 13.94 -20.83 -14.51
N GLY A 253 13.18 -21.25 -13.50
CA GLY A 253 11.85 -21.85 -13.66
C GLY A 253 11.38 -22.62 -12.43
N ILE A 254 10.12 -23.05 -12.50
CA ILE A 254 9.48 -23.89 -11.48
C ILE A 254 9.24 -25.28 -12.08
N ILE A 255 9.42 -26.32 -11.30
CA ILE A 255 9.02 -27.70 -11.62
C ILE A 255 7.88 -28.07 -10.69
N ASP A 256 6.80 -28.60 -11.25
CA ASP A 256 5.65 -29.06 -10.47
C ASP A 256 5.04 -30.30 -11.14
N ASP A 257 4.61 -31.26 -10.32
CA ASP A 257 3.97 -32.49 -10.80
C ASP A 257 2.45 -32.31 -11.00
N ASP A 258 1.86 -31.21 -10.52
CA ASP A 258 0.47 -30.86 -10.80
C ASP A 258 0.30 -30.51 -12.30
N PRO A 259 -0.44 -31.34 -13.08
CA PRO A 259 -0.63 -31.11 -14.50
C PRO A 259 -1.37 -29.79 -14.78
N VAL A 260 -2.13 -29.25 -13.83
CA VAL A 260 -2.85 -27.97 -13.97
C VAL A 260 -1.87 -26.81 -14.13
N LEU A 261 -0.68 -26.90 -13.51
CA LEU A 261 0.32 -25.82 -13.53
C LEU A 261 1.23 -25.87 -14.76
N ARG A 262 1.16 -26.94 -15.57
CA ARG A 262 2.07 -27.16 -16.70
C ARG A 262 1.99 -26.02 -17.72
N ASN A 263 3.15 -25.50 -18.12
CA ASN A 263 3.31 -24.37 -19.06
C ASN A 263 2.67 -23.04 -18.60
N LEU A 264 2.18 -22.94 -17.36
CA LEU A 264 1.67 -21.68 -16.82
C LEU A 264 2.79 -20.85 -16.21
N ASN A 265 2.54 -19.55 -16.07
CA ASN A 265 3.39 -18.64 -15.31
C ASN A 265 2.89 -18.54 -13.87
N VAL A 266 3.67 -19.07 -12.93
CA VAL A 266 3.38 -19.08 -11.50
C VAL A 266 4.31 -18.06 -10.82
N TYR A 267 3.72 -17.04 -10.18
CA TYR A 267 4.45 -15.95 -9.52
C TYR A 267 5.49 -15.23 -10.39
N GLY A 268 5.28 -15.19 -11.71
CA GLY A 268 6.20 -14.57 -12.68
C GLY A 268 7.26 -15.51 -13.24
N PHE A 269 7.23 -16.80 -12.89
CA PHE A 269 8.14 -17.83 -13.42
C PHE A 269 7.37 -18.92 -14.15
N GLN A 270 7.91 -19.36 -15.29
CA GLN A 270 7.30 -20.44 -16.05
C GLN A 270 7.48 -21.78 -15.31
N VAL A 271 6.43 -22.60 -15.31
CA VAL A 271 6.53 -24.01 -14.95
C VAL A 271 7.14 -24.76 -16.14
N ILE A 272 8.40 -25.13 -16.02
CA ILE A 272 9.24 -25.64 -17.12
C ILE A 272 9.10 -27.15 -17.35
N GLY A 273 8.55 -27.90 -16.39
CA GLY A 273 8.28 -29.33 -16.50
C GLY A 273 7.90 -29.94 -15.16
N ASN A 274 8.00 -31.27 -15.07
CA ASN A 274 7.69 -32.09 -13.89
C ASN A 274 8.93 -32.87 -13.41
N SER A 275 8.80 -33.66 -12.34
CA SER A 275 9.87 -34.50 -11.80
C SER A 275 10.34 -35.63 -12.74
N GLU A 276 9.55 -36.00 -13.74
CA GLU A 276 9.93 -36.96 -14.79
C GLU A 276 10.86 -36.36 -15.84
N GLU A 277 10.78 -35.06 -16.05
CA GLU A 277 11.52 -34.35 -17.11
C GLU A 277 12.86 -33.77 -16.63
N LEU A 278 13.29 -34.03 -15.39
CA LEU A 278 14.47 -33.42 -14.76
C LEU A 278 15.75 -33.52 -15.60
N GLU A 279 16.07 -34.71 -16.11
CA GLU A 279 17.27 -34.92 -16.93
C GLU A 279 17.20 -34.14 -18.25
N GLN A 280 16.04 -34.14 -18.91
CA GLN A 280 15.83 -33.41 -20.15
C GLN A 280 15.93 -31.90 -19.94
N LEU A 281 15.39 -31.40 -18.82
CA LEU A 281 15.46 -30.01 -18.44
C LEU A 281 16.90 -29.57 -18.18
N TYR A 282 17.66 -30.37 -17.44
CA TYR A 282 19.05 -30.07 -17.12
C TYR A 282 19.97 -30.15 -18.34
N ALA A 283 19.71 -31.07 -19.27
CA ALA A 283 20.40 -31.14 -20.55
C ALA A 283 20.17 -29.86 -21.39
N LYS A 284 18.95 -29.33 -21.39
CA LYS A 284 18.59 -28.10 -22.11
C LYS A 284 19.08 -26.83 -21.40
N ARG A 285 19.03 -26.81 -20.07
CA ARG A 285 19.34 -25.64 -19.23
C ARG A 285 20.00 -26.11 -17.93
N ARG A 286 21.30 -25.91 -17.83
CA ARG A 286 22.06 -26.20 -16.60
C ARG A 286 21.63 -25.27 -15.46
N PHE A 287 21.55 -25.83 -14.25
CA PHE A 287 21.29 -25.10 -13.01
C PHE A 287 22.13 -25.66 -11.86
N ASP A 288 22.49 -24.78 -10.93
CA ASP A 288 23.45 -25.03 -9.85
C ASP A 288 22.75 -25.32 -8.52
N ASN A 289 21.54 -24.79 -8.34
CA ASN A 289 20.73 -24.98 -7.14
C ASN A 289 19.36 -25.58 -7.47
N PHE A 290 18.89 -26.44 -6.56
CA PHE A 290 17.54 -26.99 -6.60
C PHE A 290 16.88 -26.78 -5.23
N VAL A 291 15.73 -26.11 -5.21
CA VAL A 291 15.05 -25.74 -3.96
C VAL A 291 13.67 -26.39 -3.91
N ILE A 292 13.45 -27.25 -2.93
CA ILE A 292 12.15 -27.88 -2.69
C ILE A 292 11.32 -26.95 -1.79
N THR A 293 10.13 -26.59 -2.28
CA THR A 293 9.16 -25.68 -1.63
C THR A 293 7.77 -26.32 -1.50
N THR A 294 7.71 -27.65 -1.38
CA THR A 294 6.47 -28.38 -1.09
C THR A 294 6.60 -29.11 0.25
N HIS A 295 5.49 -29.17 1.00
CA HIS A 295 5.40 -29.92 2.26
C HIS A 295 5.06 -31.40 2.03
N ASN A 296 4.42 -31.71 0.90
CA ASN A 296 3.90 -33.04 0.59
C ASN A 296 4.59 -33.61 -0.65
N ILE A 297 5.88 -33.92 -0.52
CA ILE A 297 6.62 -34.67 -1.54
C ILE A 297 6.53 -36.17 -1.24
N SER A 298 6.25 -36.99 -2.26
CA SER A 298 6.29 -38.44 -2.11
C SER A 298 7.74 -38.91 -1.98
N ARG A 299 7.98 -39.96 -1.18
CA ARG A 299 9.33 -40.55 -1.03
C ARG A 299 9.99 -40.91 -2.36
N PRO A 300 9.30 -41.55 -3.33
CA PRO A 300 9.93 -41.88 -4.62
C PRO A 300 10.39 -40.64 -5.39
N VAL A 301 9.60 -39.57 -5.38
CA VAL A 301 9.96 -38.31 -6.07
C VAL A 301 11.12 -37.63 -5.37
N PHE A 302 11.13 -37.63 -4.03
CA PHE A 302 12.24 -37.11 -3.24
C PHE A 302 13.54 -37.85 -3.53
N GLU A 303 13.55 -39.18 -3.44
CA GLU A 303 14.75 -40.01 -3.67
C GLU A 303 15.29 -39.83 -5.08
N LYS A 304 14.40 -39.65 -6.05
CA LYS A 304 14.76 -39.32 -7.44
C LYS A 304 15.42 -37.95 -7.55
N ILE A 305 14.84 -36.91 -6.96
CA ILE A 305 15.42 -35.56 -6.97
C ILE A 305 16.77 -35.54 -6.24
N GLU A 306 16.88 -36.21 -5.11
CA GLU A 306 18.11 -36.30 -4.33
C GLU A 306 19.22 -37.01 -5.12
N SER A 307 18.90 -38.17 -5.72
CA SER A 307 19.83 -38.91 -6.57
C SER A 307 20.28 -38.08 -7.77
N PHE A 308 19.33 -37.42 -8.45
CA PHE A 308 19.60 -36.54 -9.59
C PHE A 308 20.51 -35.37 -9.20
N CYS A 309 20.25 -34.70 -8.07
CA CYS A 309 21.06 -33.59 -7.61
C CYS A 309 22.48 -34.04 -7.22
N ASN A 310 22.61 -35.17 -6.53
CA ASN A 310 23.91 -35.71 -6.12
C ASN A 310 24.77 -36.10 -7.33
N GLN A 311 24.19 -36.78 -8.33
CA GLN A 311 24.90 -37.18 -9.54
C GLN A 311 25.41 -35.98 -10.35
N ASN A 312 24.66 -34.89 -10.36
CA ASN A 312 24.96 -33.70 -11.15
C ASN A 312 25.65 -32.58 -10.36
N GLN A 313 26.02 -32.83 -9.09
CA GLN A 313 26.64 -31.88 -8.17
C GLN A 313 25.82 -30.59 -7.97
N ILE A 314 24.49 -30.72 -7.95
CA ILE A 314 23.55 -29.61 -7.78
C ILE A 314 23.27 -29.44 -6.30
N ARG A 315 23.33 -28.20 -5.80
CA ARG A 315 23.03 -27.89 -4.40
C ARG A 315 21.54 -28.04 -4.15
N LEU A 316 21.16 -29.10 -3.44
CA LEU A 316 19.80 -29.33 -2.97
C LEU A 316 19.53 -28.56 -1.68
N SER A 317 18.39 -27.88 -1.60
CA SER A 317 17.96 -27.15 -0.40
C SER A 317 16.46 -27.28 -0.18
N TYR A 318 16.06 -27.27 1.09
CA TYR A 318 14.66 -27.37 1.50
C TYR A 318 14.23 -26.04 2.12
N PHE A 319 13.15 -25.48 1.62
CA PHE A 319 12.50 -24.33 2.25
C PHE A 319 11.23 -24.79 2.95
N ILE A 320 11.27 -24.78 4.28
CA ILE A 320 10.14 -25.15 5.13
C ILE A 320 9.66 -23.88 5.84
N PHE A 321 8.37 -23.61 5.72
CA PHE A 321 7.68 -22.55 6.47
C PHE A 321 6.52 -23.18 7.23
N GLU A 322 6.71 -23.39 8.54
CA GLU A 322 5.72 -24.01 9.42
C GLU A 322 5.65 -23.25 10.74
N GLU A 323 4.43 -23.19 11.30
CA GLU A 323 4.17 -22.68 12.64
C GLU A 323 4.20 -23.87 13.61
N PHE A 324 5.04 -23.77 14.64
CA PHE A 324 5.17 -24.81 15.65
C PHE A 324 4.60 -24.32 16.98
N PRO A 325 3.73 -25.10 17.64
CA PRO A 325 3.39 -24.89 19.05
C PRO A 325 4.66 -24.90 19.91
N ALA A 326 4.68 -24.04 20.93
CA ALA A 326 5.86 -23.87 21.80
C ALA A 326 6.19 -25.14 22.62
N ASP A 327 5.19 -25.99 22.85
CA ASP A 327 5.29 -27.29 23.51
C ASP A 327 5.71 -28.43 22.57
N SER A 328 5.83 -28.17 21.27
CA SER A 328 6.23 -29.20 20.33
C SER A 328 7.70 -29.61 20.51
N PRO A 329 8.04 -30.91 20.43
CA PRO A 329 9.43 -31.38 20.54
C PRO A 329 10.36 -30.75 19.49
N MET A 330 9.81 -30.43 18.33
CA MET A 330 10.54 -29.82 17.22
C MET A 330 10.90 -28.35 17.50
N PHE A 331 10.04 -27.60 18.20
CA PHE A 331 10.34 -26.23 18.62
C PHE A 331 11.53 -26.21 19.58
N SER A 332 11.55 -27.09 20.58
CA SER A 332 12.68 -27.22 21.52
C SER A 332 14.00 -27.48 20.81
N ALA A 333 14.02 -28.39 19.84
CA ALA A 333 15.21 -28.71 19.05
C ALA A 333 15.70 -27.54 18.16
N LEU A 334 14.79 -26.67 17.67
CA LEU A 334 15.13 -25.49 16.87
C LEU A 334 15.60 -24.31 17.72
N VAL A 335 15.02 -24.14 18.91
CA VAL A 335 15.32 -23.07 19.86
C VAL A 335 16.74 -23.19 20.40
N GLU A 336 17.17 -24.41 20.77
CA GLU A 336 18.54 -24.67 21.23
C GLU A 336 19.61 -24.23 20.23
N LYS A 337 19.31 -24.24 18.93
CA LYS A 337 20.23 -23.79 17.87
C LYS A 337 20.18 -22.30 17.56
N ARG A 338 19.12 -21.57 17.95
CA ARG A 338 18.89 -20.17 17.52
C ARG A 338 18.92 -19.14 18.63
N ILE A 339 18.67 -19.51 19.88
CA ILE A 339 18.78 -18.58 20.99
C ILE A 339 20.26 -18.47 21.38
N LYS A 340 20.87 -17.32 21.09
CA LYS A 340 22.18 -16.99 21.67
C LYS A 340 22.04 -17.09 23.20
N PRO A 341 22.93 -17.80 23.91
CA PRO A 341 22.95 -17.72 25.36
C PRO A 341 23.02 -16.24 25.74
N ALA A 342 22.20 -15.84 26.73
CA ALA A 342 22.27 -14.49 27.26
C ALA A 342 23.75 -14.22 27.57
N SER A 343 24.33 -13.23 26.89
CA SER A 343 25.66 -12.77 27.22
C SER A 343 25.64 -12.44 28.70
N ASN A 344 26.41 -13.18 29.51
CA ASN A 344 26.67 -12.83 30.89
C ASN A 344 27.33 -11.45 30.91
N SER A 345 26.53 -10.39 30.93
CA SER A 345 26.97 -9.07 31.39
C SER A 345 26.90 -9.08 32.91
N ALA A 346 27.86 -9.78 33.50
CA ALA A 346 28.25 -9.64 34.88
C ALA A 346 29.77 -9.63 34.92
N GLN A 347 30.33 -8.42 34.75
CA GLN A 347 31.55 -7.95 35.40
C GLN A 347 31.59 -6.44 35.33
#